data_AF-A0A7U9CU07-F1
#
_entry.id   AF-A0A7U9CU07-F1
#
_cell.length_a   1.000
_cell.length_b   1.000
_cell.length_c   1.000
_cell.angle_alpha   90.00
_cell.angle_beta   90.00
_cell.angle_gamma   90.00
#
_symmetry.space_group_name_H-M   'P 1'
#
loop_
_entity.id
_entity.type
_entity.pdbx_description
1 polymer ?
#
loop_
_entity_poly.entity_id
_entity_poly.type
_entity_poly.pdbx_seq_one_letter_code
_entity_poly.pdbx_strand_id
1 'polypeptide(L)'
;MAPPKKKQAQTSDQHGTTQVKGTLKYDYVTVVGSYHISRWTEFRENYGNKMSFINQGVGQLRDYSNLKKGAADKTFFLLFVAEYDPKMRARLKELVVNTYRAEYLEIDSAAELVAFINKRVEEKREIKQLDIFAHGVVFNIEFGYEIEGKDASYRFGPAQASQLQPDAFAFGANIFSYACRTGLGVDETALVSEGQEHYELSLAQKLADATGATIHAYPRRSLYDQTYGSDAERDGLEGAKARVASDNRAKSAFMIKKAGYERRLAEYRLSKKDDTVELPGETAPVQPPELATENDKKLLMHAQSRAKNEKNMSYPLDDYGAVGKVRSGNTPLGPPKQQMKFKKGLPAQP
;
A
#
# COMPACT_ATOMS: atom_id res chain seq x y z
N MET A 1 -44.91 -18.10 4.05
CA MET A 1 -43.49 -17.77 4.30
C MET A 1 -43.42 -17.06 5.64
N ALA A 2 -42.74 -17.64 6.63
CA ALA A 2 -42.57 -17.02 7.95
C ALA A 2 -41.56 -15.86 7.87
N PRO A 3 -41.79 -14.73 8.57
CA PRO A 3 -40.83 -13.63 8.60
C PRO A 3 -39.53 -14.07 9.31
N PRO A 4 -38.36 -13.52 8.92
CA PRO A 4 -37.10 -13.91 9.52
C PRO A 4 -37.05 -13.44 10.98
N LYS A 5 -36.74 -14.38 11.89
CA LYS A 5 -36.48 -14.07 13.31
C LYS A 5 -35.30 -13.10 13.41
N LYS A 6 -35.56 -11.89 13.90
CA LYS A 6 -34.51 -10.98 14.38
C LYS A 6 -33.78 -11.70 15.52
N LYS A 7 -32.51 -12.04 15.32
CA LYS A 7 -31.60 -12.36 16.43
C LYS A 7 -31.31 -11.05 17.16
N GLN A 8 -32.12 -10.72 18.17
CA GLN A 8 -31.72 -9.76 19.20
C GLN A 8 -30.70 -10.48 20.08
N ALA A 9 -29.43 -10.09 19.96
CA ALA A 9 -28.46 -10.38 21.01
C ALA A 9 -28.85 -9.53 22.22
N GLN A 10 -29.08 -10.15 23.37
CA GLN A 10 -29.23 -9.46 24.65
C GLN A 10 -27.84 -9.14 25.17
N THR A 11 -27.56 -7.85 25.38
CA THR A 11 -26.39 -7.37 26.13
C THR A 11 -26.80 -7.18 27.59
N SER A 12 -26.04 -7.75 28.53
CA SER A 12 -26.23 -7.55 29.97
C SER A 12 -25.94 -6.10 30.38
N ASP A 13 -26.54 -5.65 31.49
CA ASP A 13 -26.42 -4.30 32.09
C ASP A 13 -24.98 -3.85 32.46
N GLN A 14 -23.98 -4.72 32.25
CA GLN A 14 -22.56 -4.44 32.51
C GLN A 14 -21.79 -3.85 31.30
N HIS A 15 -22.43 -3.70 30.14
CA HIS A 15 -21.81 -3.07 28.98
C HIS A 15 -22.71 -1.96 28.44
N GLY A 16 -22.41 -0.72 28.82
CA GLY A 16 -23.09 0.45 28.28
C GLY A 16 -23.00 0.45 26.75
N THR A 17 -24.13 0.47 26.08
CA THR A 17 -24.20 0.71 24.63
C THR A 17 -23.96 2.18 24.34
N THR A 18 -22.84 2.51 23.72
CA THR A 18 -22.62 3.85 23.14
C THR A 18 -23.26 3.92 21.77
N GLN A 19 -24.34 4.69 21.64
CA GLN A 19 -24.88 5.04 20.33
C GLN A 19 -23.94 6.04 19.65
N VAL A 20 -23.28 5.59 18.58
CA VAL A 20 -22.46 6.45 17.72
C VAL A 20 -23.25 6.78 16.45
N LYS A 21 -23.37 8.07 16.12
CA LYS A 21 -23.75 8.47 14.76
C LYS A 21 -22.68 7.96 13.82
N GLY A 22 -23.07 7.21 12.80
CA GLY A 22 -22.18 6.71 11.77
C GLY A 22 -22.85 6.76 10.42
N THR A 23 -22.10 7.14 9.39
CA THR A 23 -22.53 6.99 8.00
C THR A 23 -22.12 5.62 7.47
N LEU A 24 -22.85 5.09 6.49
CA LEU A 24 -22.49 3.83 5.81
C LEU A 24 -21.63 4.07 4.54
N LYS A 25 -21.01 5.25 4.43
CA LYS A 25 -20.22 5.65 3.25
C LYS A 25 -18.78 5.89 3.67
N TYR A 26 -17.93 4.90 3.44
CA TYR A 26 -16.56 4.95 3.91
C TYR A 26 -15.55 5.35 2.84
N ASP A 27 -14.53 6.07 3.27
CA ASP A 27 -13.38 6.43 2.46
C ASP A 27 -12.13 5.70 2.92
N TYR A 28 -11.41 5.17 1.94
CA TYR A 28 -10.08 4.57 2.08
C TYR A 28 -9.10 5.47 1.35
N VAL A 29 -8.22 6.15 2.09
CA VAL A 29 -7.40 7.24 1.57
C VAL A 29 -5.94 6.83 1.60
N THR A 30 -5.23 7.08 0.51
CA THR A 30 -3.77 7.00 0.42
C THR A 30 -3.24 8.39 0.14
N VAL A 31 -2.29 8.86 0.94
CA VAL A 31 -1.61 10.15 0.78
C VAL A 31 -0.13 9.91 0.52
N VAL A 32 0.39 10.50 -0.55
CA VAL A 32 1.77 10.33 -1.00
C VAL A 32 2.46 11.69 -1.05
N GLY A 33 3.54 11.82 -0.29
CA GLY A 33 4.44 12.97 -0.34
C GLY A 33 5.30 12.97 -1.60
N SER A 34 5.86 14.13 -1.90
CA SER A 34 6.94 14.28 -2.86
C SER A 34 8.29 13.90 -2.25
N TYR A 35 9.17 13.40 -3.11
CA TYR A 35 10.50 12.95 -2.76
C TYR A 35 11.53 13.82 -3.48
N HIS A 36 12.21 14.69 -2.73
CA HIS A 36 13.31 15.47 -3.27
C HIS A 36 14.55 14.59 -3.49
N ILE A 37 15.25 14.82 -4.60
CA ILE A 37 16.61 14.32 -4.80
C ILE A 37 17.47 15.55 -5.08
N SER A 38 18.45 15.80 -4.22
CA SER A 38 19.39 16.91 -4.42
C SER A 38 20.09 16.81 -5.77
N ARG A 39 20.41 17.95 -6.41
CA ARG A 39 21.09 18.03 -7.73
C ARG A 39 22.40 17.24 -7.80
N TRP A 40 23.11 17.08 -6.69
CA TRP A 40 24.33 16.24 -6.61
C TRP A 40 24.04 14.74 -6.68
N THR A 41 22.87 14.33 -6.19
CA THR A 41 22.40 12.95 -6.23
C THR A 41 21.75 12.62 -7.58
N GLU A 42 21.32 13.62 -8.35
CA GLU A 42 20.74 13.48 -9.69
C GLU A 42 21.74 12.93 -10.73
N PHE A 43 23.05 13.15 -10.54
CA PHE A 43 24.13 12.56 -11.35
C PHE A 43 24.30 11.03 -11.18
N ARG A 44 23.69 10.45 -10.15
CA ARG A 44 23.52 8.99 -10.01
C ARG A 44 22.04 8.72 -10.18
N GLU A 45 21.61 8.18 -11.31
CA GLU A 45 20.19 7.90 -11.64
C GLU A 45 19.45 7.19 -10.48
N ASN A 46 18.85 7.97 -9.58
CA ASN A 46 18.24 7.48 -8.33
C ASN A 46 16.70 7.62 -8.36
N TYR A 47 16.13 7.63 -9.57
CA TYR A 47 14.68 7.68 -9.82
C TYR A 47 13.92 6.57 -9.08
N GLY A 48 14.59 5.43 -8.82
CA GLY A 48 14.08 4.39 -7.93
C GLY A 48 13.69 4.92 -6.54
N ASN A 49 14.56 5.70 -5.89
CA ASN A 49 14.25 6.26 -4.58
C ASN A 49 13.10 7.29 -4.66
N LYS A 50 13.10 8.14 -5.69
CA LYS A 50 12.03 9.15 -5.96
C LYS A 50 10.63 8.55 -6.04
N MET A 51 10.54 7.32 -6.56
CA MET A 51 9.27 6.61 -6.74
C MET A 51 8.86 5.76 -5.53
N SER A 52 9.63 5.74 -4.44
CA SER A 52 9.36 4.84 -3.31
C SER A 52 8.01 5.12 -2.66
N PHE A 53 7.68 6.38 -2.40
CA PHE A 53 6.39 6.75 -1.78
C PHE A 53 5.22 6.44 -2.72
N ILE A 54 5.34 6.78 -4.01
CA ILE A 54 4.31 6.47 -5.02
C ILE A 54 4.08 4.96 -5.11
N ASN A 55 5.14 4.16 -5.24
CA ASN A 55 4.99 2.70 -5.38
C ASN A 55 4.42 2.07 -4.10
N GLN A 56 4.77 2.55 -2.91
CA GLN A 56 4.09 2.12 -1.67
C GLN A 56 2.60 2.51 -1.68
N GLY A 57 2.27 3.72 -2.12
CA GLY A 57 0.89 4.16 -2.26
C GLY A 57 0.09 3.31 -3.26
N VAL A 58 0.66 2.98 -4.42
CA VAL A 58 0.01 2.08 -5.40
C VAL A 58 -0.16 0.68 -4.79
N GLY A 59 0.84 0.21 -4.03
CA GLY A 59 0.73 -1.04 -3.28
C GLY A 59 -0.41 -1.00 -2.26
N GLN A 60 -0.69 0.15 -1.67
CA GLN A 60 -1.83 0.34 -0.76
C GLN A 60 -3.17 0.30 -1.51
N LEU A 61 -3.26 0.85 -2.72
CA LEU A 61 -4.46 0.71 -3.56
C LEU A 61 -4.76 -0.75 -3.90
N ARG A 62 -3.72 -1.55 -4.15
CA ARG A 62 -3.86 -3.01 -4.34
C ARG A 62 -4.44 -3.68 -3.09
N ASP A 63 -3.95 -3.34 -1.90
CA ASP A 63 -4.49 -3.91 -0.67
C ASP A 63 -5.95 -3.49 -0.44
N TYR A 64 -6.26 -2.23 -0.70
CA TYR A 64 -7.62 -1.70 -0.70
C TYR A 64 -8.56 -2.39 -1.69
N SER A 65 -8.08 -2.85 -2.85
CA SER A 65 -8.90 -3.61 -3.79
C SER A 65 -9.27 -5.02 -3.30
N ASN A 66 -8.52 -5.55 -2.34
CA ASN A 66 -8.81 -6.85 -1.72
C ASN A 66 -9.78 -6.75 -0.53
N LEU A 67 -10.13 -5.54 -0.10
CA LEU A 67 -11.09 -5.34 0.98
C LEU A 67 -12.53 -5.56 0.49
N LYS A 68 -13.36 -6.16 1.35
CA LYS A 68 -14.80 -6.23 1.12
C LYS A 68 -15.42 -4.86 1.39
N LYS A 69 -15.65 -4.09 0.32
CA LYS A 69 -16.20 -2.73 0.37
C LYS A 69 -17.70 -2.72 0.08
N GLY A 70 -18.40 -1.75 0.69
CA GLY A 70 -19.77 -1.41 0.35
C GLY A 70 -19.83 -0.69 -1.00
N ALA A 71 -20.99 -0.74 -1.66
CA ALA A 71 -21.18 -0.10 -2.97
C ALA A 71 -21.00 1.42 -2.97
N ALA A 72 -21.12 2.07 -1.80
CA ALA A 72 -20.96 3.51 -1.64
C ALA A 72 -19.57 3.92 -1.10
N ASP A 73 -18.69 2.94 -0.83
CA ASP A 73 -17.33 3.20 -0.37
C ASP A 73 -16.47 3.73 -1.52
N LYS A 74 -15.55 4.64 -1.19
CA LYS A 74 -14.64 5.23 -2.16
C LYS A 74 -13.18 4.99 -1.76
N THR A 75 -12.32 4.97 -2.76
CA THR A 75 -10.88 4.89 -2.59
C THR A 75 -10.26 6.13 -3.22
N PHE A 76 -9.34 6.77 -2.50
CA PHE A 76 -8.70 8.01 -2.94
C PHE A 76 -7.18 7.86 -2.91
N PHE A 77 -6.52 8.40 -3.92
CA PHE A 77 -5.07 8.57 -3.98
C PHE A 77 -4.76 10.06 -4.11
N LEU A 78 -4.12 10.61 -3.09
CA LEU A 78 -3.73 12.01 -3.00
C LEU A 78 -2.22 12.11 -3.20
N LEU A 79 -1.81 12.92 -4.18
CA LEU A 79 -0.42 13.18 -4.49
C LEU A 79 -0.06 14.62 -4.16
N PHE A 80 0.93 14.82 -3.31
CA PHE A 80 1.66 16.09 -3.23
C PHE A 80 2.53 16.25 -4.46
N VAL A 81 2.24 17.24 -5.30
CA VAL A 81 2.68 17.25 -6.70
C VAL A 81 4.06 17.83 -6.98
N ALA A 82 4.67 18.54 -6.04
CA ALA A 82 5.96 19.19 -6.27
C ALA A 82 7.00 18.22 -6.85
N GLU A 83 7.82 18.71 -7.78
CA GLU A 83 8.92 17.97 -8.46
C GLU A 83 8.53 16.73 -9.29
N TYR A 84 7.26 16.33 -9.30
CA TYR A 84 6.80 15.20 -10.11
C TYR A 84 6.47 15.62 -11.54
N ASP A 85 7.17 14.99 -12.50
CA ASP A 85 7.01 15.24 -13.92
C ASP A 85 5.55 15.04 -14.40
N PRO A 86 5.00 15.94 -15.26
CA PRO A 86 3.63 15.83 -15.76
C PRO A 86 3.30 14.50 -16.47
N LYS A 87 4.25 13.91 -17.21
CA LYS A 87 4.04 12.63 -17.91
C LYS A 87 3.94 11.48 -16.92
N MET A 88 4.77 11.49 -15.87
CA MET A 88 4.67 10.53 -14.77
C MET A 88 3.33 10.66 -14.05
N ARG A 89 2.91 11.89 -13.70
CA ARG A 89 1.61 12.17 -13.06
C ARG A 89 0.43 11.69 -13.90
N ALA A 90 0.45 11.93 -15.22
CA ALA A 90 -0.58 11.43 -16.12
C ALA A 90 -0.67 9.90 -16.12
N ARG A 91 0.48 9.21 -16.21
CA ARG A 91 0.54 7.75 -16.16
C ARG A 91 0.06 7.19 -14.82
N LEU A 92 0.42 7.83 -13.71
CA LEU A 92 -0.05 7.46 -12.37
C LEU A 92 -1.56 7.65 -12.25
N LYS A 93 -2.10 8.78 -12.71
CA LYS A 93 -3.56 9.02 -12.74
C LYS A 93 -4.29 7.93 -13.52
N GLU A 94 -3.81 7.56 -14.71
CA GLU A 94 -4.39 6.47 -15.49
C GLU A 94 -4.36 5.14 -14.72
N LEU A 95 -3.25 4.82 -14.05
CA LEU A 95 -3.13 3.63 -13.22
C LEU A 95 -4.19 3.61 -12.10
N VAL A 96 -4.24 4.69 -11.32
CA VAL A 96 -5.13 4.84 -10.16
C VAL A 96 -6.60 4.74 -10.59
N VAL A 97 -7.00 5.47 -11.63
CA VAL A 97 -8.40 5.55 -12.07
C VAL A 97 -8.83 4.29 -12.82
N ASN A 98 -8.02 3.79 -13.76
CA ASN A 98 -8.45 2.73 -14.67
C ASN A 98 -8.20 1.33 -14.10
N THR A 99 -7.10 1.15 -13.36
CA THR A 99 -6.72 -0.17 -12.81
C THR A 99 -7.30 -0.35 -11.42
N TYR A 100 -7.08 0.61 -10.54
CA TYR A 100 -7.50 0.52 -9.13
C TYR A 100 -8.90 1.08 -8.85
N ARG A 101 -9.55 1.70 -9.84
CA ARG A 101 -10.89 2.29 -9.73
C ARG A 101 -10.99 3.27 -8.54
N ALA A 102 -9.90 4.00 -8.30
CA ALA A 102 -9.79 4.99 -7.25
C ALA A 102 -9.82 6.41 -7.83
N GLU A 103 -10.24 7.36 -7.00
CA GLU A 103 -10.21 8.79 -7.31
C GLU A 103 -8.77 9.30 -7.14
N TYR A 104 -8.27 10.07 -8.11
CA TYR A 104 -6.92 10.64 -8.08
C TYR A 104 -7.00 12.16 -7.89
N LEU A 105 -6.35 12.66 -6.85
CA LEU A 105 -6.29 14.09 -6.55
C LEU A 105 -4.84 14.54 -6.41
N GLU A 106 -4.57 15.69 -6.99
CA GLU A 106 -3.32 16.42 -6.85
C GLU A 106 -3.54 17.51 -5.82
N ILE A 107 -2.63 17.62 -4.86
CA ILE A 107 -2.64 18.64 -3.81
C ILE A 107 -1.28 19.32 -3.73
N ASP A 108 -1.28 20.59 -3.33
CA ASP A 108 -0.06 21.42 -3.24
C ASP A 108 0.13 22.04 -1.84
N SER A 109 -0.57 21.53 -0.82
CA SER A 109 -0.36 21.96 0.57
C SER A 109 -0.96 21.00 1.60
N ALA A 110 -0.42 21.02 2.82
CA ALA A 110 -1.01 20.36 3.99
C ALA A 110 -2.38 20.97 4.34
N ALA A 111 -2.62 22.24 4.02
CA ALA A 111 -3.93 22.87 4.17
C ALA A 111 -4.98 22.25 3.24
N GLU A 112 -4.62 21.92 2.00
CA GLU A 112 -5.51 21.17 1.09
C GLU A 112 -5.79 19.76 1.59
N LEU A 113 -4.82 19.09 2.21
CA LEU A 113 -5.06 17.80 2.86
C LEU A 113 -6.07 17.92 4.02
N VAL A 114 -5.91 18.92 4.88
CA VAL A 114 -6.87 19.21 5.97
C VAL A 114 -8.25 19.52 5.40
N ALA A 115 -8.34 20.38 4.37
CA ALA A 115 -9.58 20.74 3.73
C ALA A 115 -10.26 19.52 3.09
N PHE A 116 -9.50 18.67 2.41
CA PHE A 116 -9.97 17.39 1.90
C PHE A 116 -10.58 16.57 3.05
N ILE A 117 -9.83 16.32 4.13
CA ILE A 117 -10.30 15.56 5.30
C ILE A 117 -11.60 16.11 5.85
N ASN A 118 -11.66 17.40 6.17
CA ASN A 118 -12.83 18.00 6.81
C ASN A 118 -14.07 18.02 5.91
N LYS A 119 -13.89 18.09 4.58
CA LYS A 119 -15.01 18.03 3.62
C LYS A 119 -15.87 16.77 3.75
N ARG A 120 -15.33 15.67 4.32
CA ARG A 120 -16.11 14.45 4.58
C ARG A 120 -17.33 14.69 5.46
N VAL A 121 -17.22 15.61 6.42
CA VAL A 121 -18.33 15.99 7.31
C VAL A 121 -19.49 16.55 6.49
N GLU A 122 -19.20 17.47 5.56
CA GLU A 122 -20.20 18.07 4.66
C GLU A 122 -20.80 17.03 3.69
N GLU A 123 -19.95 16.15 3.16
CA GLU A 123 -20.34 15.11 2.21
C GLU A 123 -21.06 13.92 2.86
N LYS A 124 -21.18 13.91 4.20
CA LYS A 124 -21.75 12.81 5.00
C LYS A 124 -21.07 11.48 4.67
N ARG A 125 -19.74 11.52 4.69
CA ARG A 125 -18.82 10.40 4.48
C ARG A 125 -17.84 10.37 5.64
N GLU A 126 -17.25 9.21 5.88
CA GLU A 126 -16.29 9.02 6.97
C GLU A 126 -15.04 8.29 6.46
N ILE A 127 -13.86 8.74 6.88
CA ILE A 127 -12.61 8.05 6.60
C ILE A 127 -12.52 6.83 7.50
N LYS A 128 -12.45 5.63 6.90
CA LYS A 128 -12.25 4.38 7.63
C LYS A 128 -10.77 4.04 7.76
N GLN A 129 -9.99 4.34 6.73
CA GLN A 129 -8.54 4.16 6.74
C GLN A 129 -7.84 5.28 5.97
N LEU A 130 -6.73 5.77 6.51
CA LEU A 130 -5.84 6.74 5.89
C LEU A 130 -4.38 6.30 6.02
N ASP A 131 -3.71 6.03 4.90
CA ASP A 131 -2.31 5.61 4.85
C ASP A 131 -1.44 6.74 4.28
N ILE A 132 -0.38 7.12 5.00
CA ILE A 132 0.48 8.26 4.65
C ILE A 132 1.90 7.76 4.36
N PHE A 133 2.38 8.01 3.14
CA PHE A 133 3.75 7.69 2.70
C PHE A 133 4.52 8.98 2.40
N ALA A 134 5.45 9.34 3.27
CA ALA A 134 6.21 10.59 3.18
C ALA A 134 7.50 10.52 4.01
N HIS A 135 8.31 11.58 3.94
CA HIS A 135 9.33 11.83 4.93
C HIS A 135 8.70 12.20 6.28
N GLY A 136 9.47 12.02 7.34
CA GLY A 136 9.09 12.44 8.67
C GLY A 136 10.29 12.95 9.43
N VAL A 137 10.05 13.97 10.24
CA VAL A 137 10.94 14.41 11.30
C VAL A 137 10.14 14.34 12.60
N VAL A 138 10.81 14.52 13.74
CA VAL A 138 10.08 14.52 15.01
C VAL A 138 9.02 15.63 14.96
N PHE A 139 7.83 15.32 15.47
CA PHE A 139 6.64 16.17 15.48
C PHE A 139 5.99 16.51 14.14
N ASN A 140 6.57 16.14 12.98
CA ASN A 140 6.06 16.56 11.67
C ASN A 140 6.12 15.45 10.62
N ILE A 141 5.09 15.40 9.77
CA ILE A 141 5.12 14.70 8.49
C ILE A 141 5.52 15.73 7.43
N GLU A 142 6.53 15.40 6.64
CA GLU A 142 7.12 16.30 5.65
C GLU A 142 6.80 15.78 4.25
N PHE A 143 5.78 16.35 3.61
CA PHE A 143 5.34 15.92 2.29
C PHE A 143 6.21 16.44 1.16
N GLY A 144 7.19 17.30 1.45
CA GLY A 144 8.10 17.92 0.47
C GLY A 144 9.43 18.25 1.11
N TYR A 145 9.94 17.32 1.92
CA TYR A 145 11.18 17.49 2.67
C TYR A 145 12.33 17.90 1.75
N GLU A 146 13.03 18.99 2.11
CA GLU A 146 14.14 19.58 1.35
C GLU A 146 13.77 20.12 -0.05
N ILE A 147 12.49 20.27 -0.37
CA ILE A 147 12.05 20.97 -1.60
C ILE A 147 12.04 22.48 -1.32
N GLU A 148 12.90 23.21 -2.02
CA GLU A 148 13.03 24.66 -1.88
C GLU A 148 11.67 25.38 -2.02
N GLY A 149 11.35 26.23 -1.04
CA GLY A 149 10.12 27.01 -1.03
C GLY A 149 8.85 26.24 -0.66
N LYS A 150 8.93 24.94 -0.32
CA LYS A 150 7.77 24.12 0.08
C LYS A 150 7.75 23.70 1.56
N ASP A 151 8.83 23.93 2.31
CA ASP A 151 8.97 23.48 3.71
C ASP A 151 7.76 23.84 4.60
N ALA A 152 7.23 25.06 4.51
CA ALA A 152 6.12 25.48 5.35
C ALA A 152 4.75 24.95 4.87
N SER A 153 4.52 24.91 3.55
CA SER A 153 3.22 24.53 2.99
C SER A 153 3.03 23.03 2.91
N TYR A 154 4.11 22.24 2.82
CA TYR A 154 4.07 20.77 2.74
C TYR A 154 4.30 20.09 4.10
N ARG A 155 4.49 20.86 5.17
CA ARG A 155 4.60 20.34 6.53
C ARG A 155 3.22 20.13 7.15
N PHE A 156 3.00 18.92 7.66
CA PHE A 156 1.85 18.59 8.50
C PHE A 156 2.33 18.31 9.92
N GLY A 157 2.00 19.20 10.85
CA GLY A 157 2.39 19.12 12.25
C GLY A 157 1.20 19.28 13.22
N PRO A 158 1.46 19.61 14.48
CA PRO A 158 0.44 19.78 15.51
C PRO A 158 -0.66 20.79 15.14
N ALA A 159 -0.30 21.88 14.45
CA ALA A 159 -1.24 22.92 14.04
C ALA A 159 -2.23 22.45 12.98
N GLN A 160 -1.83 21.55 12.07
CA GLN A 160 -2.73 20.95 11.09
C GLN A 160 -3.55 19.82 11.73
N ALA A 161 -2.94 19.03 12.62
CA ALA A 161 -3.63 17.99 13.37
C ALA A 161 -4.81 18.55 14.19
N SER A 162 -4.64 19.70 14.83
CA SER A 162 -5.70 20.34 15.63
C SER A 162 -6.87 20.90 14.80
N GLN A 163 -6.69 21.05 13.49
CA GLN A 163 -7.74 21.52 12.57
C GLN A 163 -8.61 20.37 12.04
N LEU A 164 -8.21 19.11 12.26
CA LEU A 164 -8.99 17.96 11.79
C LEU A 164 -10.29 17.84 12.58
N GLN A 165 -11.38 17.62 11.85
CA GLN A 165 -12.68 17.36 12.46
C GLN A 165 -12.82 15.86 12.79
N PRO A 166 -13.06 15.48 14.06
CA PRO A 166 -13.18 14.07 14.44
C PRO A 166 -14.34 13.37 13.71
N ASP A 167 -15.43 14.08 13.43
CA ASP A 167 -16.59 13.56 12.69
C ASP A 167 -16.26 13.21 11.22
N ALA A 168 -15.10 13.59 10.70
CA ALA A 168 -14.62 13.14 9.39
C ALA A 168 -14.12 11.68 9.41
N PHE A 169 -13.97 11.07 10.59
CA PHE A 169 -13.42 9.73 10.78
C PHE A 169 -14.48 8.78 11.31
N ALA A 170 -14.52 7.56 10.75
CA ALA A 170 -15.45 6.54 11.17
C ALA A 170 -15.10 6.05 12.58
N PHE A 171 -16.09 5.50 13.29
CA PHE A 171 -15.79 4.76 14.51
C PHE A 171 -14.81 3.60 14.24
N GLY A 172 -13.72 3.55 15.02
CA GLY A 172 -12.63 2.60 14.83
C GLY A 172 -11.84 2.83 13.54
N ALA A 173 -11.77 4.07 13.03
CA ALA A 173 -10.89 4.43 11.92
C ALA A 173 -9.42 4.20 12.27
N ASN A 174 -8.61 3.92 11.26
CA ASN A 174 -7.17 3.74 11.38
C ASN A 174 -6.41 4.74 10.52
N ILE A 175 -5.35 5.32 11.09
CA ILE A 175 -4.40 6.15 10.34
C ILE A 175 -3.03 5.48 10.45
N PHE A 176 -2.44 5.12 9.32
CA PHE A 176 -1.10 4.54 9.26
C PHE A 176 -0.13 5.62 8.76
N SER A 177 0.77 6.05 9.64
CA SER A 177 1.88 6.92 9.25
C SER A 177 3.12 6.09 8.98
N TYR A 178 3.54 6.08 7.72
CA TYR A 178 4.83 5.53 7.30
C TYR A 178 5.90 6.63 7.22
N ALA A 179 5.63 7.82 7.74
CA ALA A 179 6.64 8.86 7.94
C ALA A 179 7.52 8.53 9.16
N CYS A 180 8.82 8.83 9.04
CA CYS A 180 9.78 8.54 10.09
C CYS A 180 9.39 9.23 11.41
N ARG A 181 9.52 8.53 12.54
CA ARG A 181 9.46 9.10 13.89
C ARG A 181 8.17 9.85 14.23
N THR A 182 7.09 9.66 13.49
CA THR A 182 5.78 10.26 13.82
C THR A 182 5.30 9.84 15.21
N GLY A 183 5.66 8.63 15.64
CA GLY A 183 5.33 8.10 16.97
C GLY A 183 6.32 8.48 18.07
N LEU A 184 7.32 9.34 17.82
CA LEU A 184 8.29 9.77 18.83
C LEU A 184 7.96 11.19 19.28
N GLY A 185 7.99 11.46 20.60
CA GLY A 185 7.71 12.79 21.15
C GLY A 185 8.91 13.52 21.71
N VAL A 186 10.13 13.04 21.42
CA VAL A 186 11.39 13.67 21.77
C VAL A 186 12.25 13.86 20.53
N ASP A 187 12.91 15.01 20.41
CA ASP A 187 13.76 15.32 19.26
C ASP A 187 15.15 14.69 19.40
N GLU A 188 15.17 13.35 19.35
CA GLU A 188 16.39 12.56 19.46
C GLU A 188 16.59 11.68 18.23
N THR A 189 17.79 11.77 17.65
CA THR A 189 18.05 11.19 16.33
C THR A 189 18.87 9.89 16.39
N ALA A 190 19.64 9.69 17.46
CA ALA A 190 20.58 8.59 17.60
C ALA A 190 20.14 7.54 18.64
N LEU A 191 19.84 7.96 19.87
CA LEU A 191 19.48 7.09 20.99
C LEU A 191 18.42 7.79 21.83
N VAL A 192 17.40 7.04 22.23
CA VAL A 192 16.43 7.45 23.24
C VAL A 192 16.49 6.42 24.37
N SER A 193 16.73 6.88 25.60
CA SER A 193 16.73 6.02 26.77
C SER A 193 15.31 5.50 27.04
N GLU A 194 15.21 4.30 27.62
CA GLU A 194 13.93 3.73 28.03
C GLU A 194 13.17 4.69 28.96
N GLY A 195 11.89 4.92 28.66
CA GLY A 195 11.04 5.84 29.40
C GLY A 195 11.24 7.32 29.05
N GLN A 196 12.07 7.64 28.05
CA GLN A 196 12.28 9.01 27.53
C GLN A 196 11.74 9.19 26.12
N GLU A 197 10.87 8.29 25.64
CA GLU A 197 10.28 8.38 24.31
C GLU A 197 9.22 9.49 24.19
N HIS A 198 8.65 9.90 25.34
CA HIS A 198 7.63 10.96 25.47
C HIS A 198 6.48 10.79 24.46
N TYR A 199 5.96 9.57 24.33
CA TYR A 199 4.96 9.20 23.32
C TYR A 199 3.71 10.09 23.33
N GLU A 200 3.32 10.59 24.49
CA GLU A 200 2.24 11.54 24.70
C GLU A 200 2.45 12.89 24.02
N LEU A 201 3.71 13.27 23.75
CA LEU A 201 4.07 14.50 23.04
C LEU A 201 4.19 14.28 21.52
N SER A 202 4.18 13.03 21.05
CA SER A 202 4.34 12.70 19.63
C SER A 202 3.23 13.26 18.75
N LEU A 203 3.53 13.45 17.46
CA LEU A 203 2.49 13.81 16.48
C LEU A 203 1.42 12.72 16.38
N ALA A 204 1.80 11.45 16.52
CA ALA A 204 0.86 10.33 16.51
C ALA A 204 -0.17 10.44 17.63
N GLN A 205 0.23 10.78 18.86
CA GLN A 205 -0.73 10.97 19.95
C GLN A 205 -1.65 12.18 19.68
N LYS A 206 -1.09 13.31 19.20
CA LYS A 206 -1.89 14.50 18.85
C LYS A 206 -2.93 14.20 17.78
N LEU A 207 -2.58 13.40 16.78
CA LEU A 207 -3.52 12.91 15.76
C LEU A 207 -4.60 12.01 16.37
N ALA A 208 -4.24 11.10 17.28
CA ALA A 208 -5.20 10.23 17.95
C ALA A 208 -6.22 11.06 18.76
N ASP A 209 -5.74 12.08 19.48
CA ASP A 209 -6.57 12.93 20.32
C ASP A 209 -7.53 13.82 19.51
N ALA A 210 -7.03 14.37 18.39
CA ALA A 210 -7.80 15.22 17.48
C ALA A 210 -8.87 14.45 16.69
N THR A 211 -8.52 13.26 16.20
CA THR A 211 -9.38 12.50 15.28
C THR A 211 -10.24 11.44 15.97
N GLY A 212 -9.82 10.95 17.13
CA GLY A 212 -10.39 9.74 17.75
C GLY A 212 -10.05 8.43 17.03
N ALA A 213 -9.28 8.49 15.94
CA ALA A 213 -8.80 7.32 15.21
C ALA A 213 -7.67 6.61 15.96
N THR A 214 -7.44 5.34 15.64
CA THR A 214 -6.22 4.64 16.06
C THR A 214 -5.09 4.98 15.09
N ILE A 215 -4.00 5.53 15.61
CA ILE A 215 -2.83 5.89 14.80
C ILE A 215 -1.79 4.80 14.93
N HIS A 216 -1.25 4.32 13.82
CA HIS A 216 -0.15 3.38 13.74
C HIS A 216 1.06 4.12 13.19
N ALA A 217 2.10 4.27 13.99
CA ALA A 217 3.26 5.08 13.63
C ALA A 217 4.56 4.49 14.15
N TYR A 218 5.62 4.59 13.36
CA TYR A 218 6.96 4.23 13.83
C TYR A 218 7.50 5.31 14.76
N PRO A 219 8.04 4.96 15.95
CA PRO A 219 8.86 5.87 16.75
C PRO A 219 10.29 5.97 16.17
N ARG A 220 10.65 5.09 15.23
CA ARG A 220 11.92 5.05 14.53
C ARG A 220 11.80 5.58 13.10
N ARG A 221 12.93 5.68 12.39
CA ARG A 221 12.97 5.90 10.94
C ARG A 221 12.15 4.82 10.23
N SER A 222 11.42 5.22 9.21
CA SER A 222 10.77 4.32 8.26
C SER A 222 11.74 4.01 7.13
N LEU A 223 11.88 2.73 6.77
CA LEU A 223 12.73 2.28 5.67
C LEU A 223 11.86 1.82 4.50
N TYR A 224 12.12 2.43 3.35
CA TYR A 224 11.47 2.15 2.07
C TYR A 224 12.35 1.30 1.15
N ASP A 225 13.46 0.77 1.65
CA ASP A 225 14.49 0.04 0.91
C ASP A 225 14.00 -1.28 0.27
N GLN A 226 12.92 -1.84 0.81
CA GLN A 226 12.26 -3.03 0.28
C GLN A 226 11.12 -2.72 -0.71
N THR A 227 10.92 -1.46 -1.11
CA THR A 227 9.87 -1.10 -2.09
C THR A 227 9.97 -1.93 -3.38
N TYR A 228 11.18 -2.26 -3.81
CA TYR A 228 11.45 -3.06 -5.01
C TYR A 228 11.85 -4.52 -4.74
N GLY A 229 11.64 -4.99 -3.51
CA GLY A 229 12.12 -6.27 -3.02
C GLY A 229 13.36 -6.13 -2.14
N SER A 230 13.65 -7.17 -1.37
CA SER A 230 14.89 -7.32 -0.60
C SER A 230 16.10 -7.50 -1.51
N ASP A 231 17.32 -7.32 -0.96
CA ASP A 231 18.56 -7.55 -1.71
C ASP A 231 18.61 -8.95 -2.32
N ALA A 232 18.30 -9.98 -1.52
CA ALA A 232 18.27 -11.36 -1.97
C ALA A 232 17.27 -11.59 -3.12
N GLU A 233 16.10 -10.93 -3.11
CA GLU A 233 15.12 -11.03 -4.18
C GLU A 233 15.58 -10.33 -5.46
N ARG A 234 16.28 -9.20 -5.33
CA ARG A 234 16.87 -8.48 -6.47
C ARG A 234 17.99 -9.29 -7.12
N ASP A 235 18.87 -9.86 -6.31
CA ASP A 235 19.96 -10.73 -6.78
C ASP A 235 19.43 -12.02 -7.43
N GLY A 236 18.31 -12.55 -6.92
CA GLY A 236 17.65 -13.75 -7.45
C GLY A 236 16.84 -13.54 -8.73
N LEU A 237 16.65 -12.31 -9.22
CA LEU A 237 15.71 -11.98 -10.30
C LEU A 237 16.04 -12.66 -11.63
N GLU A 238 17.31 -12.71 -12.04
CA GLU A 238 17.69 -13.39 -13.30
C GLU A 238 17.46 -14.91 -13.20
N GLY A 239 17.67 -15.50 -12.02
CA GLY A 239 17.33 -16.89 -11.75
C GLY A 239 15.81 -17.13 -11.84
N ALA A 240 15.01 -16.25 -11.25
CA ALA A 240 13.55 -16.29 -11.34
C ALA A 240 13.06 -16.22 -12.78
N LYS A 241 13.63 -15.29 -13.57
CA LYS A 241 13.35 -15.14 -15.00
C LYS A 241 13.68 -16.40 -15.80
N ALA A 242 14.82 -17.03 -15.53
CA ALA A 242 15.22 -18.28 -16.19
C ALA A 242 14.25 -19.43 -15.88
N ARG A 243 13.84 -19.58 -14.61
CA ARG A 243 12.85 -20.58 -14.18
C ARG A 243 11.50 -20.37 -14.86
N VAL A 244 10.96 -19.14 -14.81
CA VAL A 244 9.67 -18.80 -15.47
C VAL A 244 9.73 -19.04 -16.97
N ALA A 245 10.83 -18.69 -17.64
CA ALA A 245 11.01 -18.94 -19.06
C ALA A 245 11.06 -20.45 -19.37
N SER A 246 11.68 -21.25 -18.49
CA SER A 246 11.72 -22.71 -18.61
C SER A 246 10.33 -23.32 -18.50
N ASP A 247 9.57 -22.92 -17.49
CA ASP A 247 8.19 -23.39 -17.27
C ASP A 247 7.29 -23.03 -18.46
N ASN A 248 7.40 -21.81 -18.99
CA ASN A 248 6.64 -21.40 -20.17
C ASN A 248 6.95 -22.25 -21.40
N ARG A 249 8.24 -22.59 -21.64
CA ARG A 249 8.63 -23.51 -22.73
C ARG A 249 8.09 -24.91 -22.51
N ALA A 250 8.23 -25.45 -21.29
CA ALA A 250 7.76 -26.78 -20.94
C ALA A 250 6.23 -26.88 -21.08
N LYS A 251 5.48 -25.88 -20.60
CA LYS A 251 4.03 -25.78 -20.73
C LYS A 251 3.60 -25.68 -22.19
N SER A 252 4.28 -24.89 -23.01
CA SER A 252 3.99 -24.77 -24.44
C SER A 252 4.20 -26.10 -25.18
N ALA A 253 5.32 -26.79 -24.91
CA ALA A 253 5.59 -28.12 -25.46
C ALA A 253 4.56 -29.17 -25.00
N PHE A 254 4.15 -29.11 -23.72
CA PHE A 254 3.09 -29.97 -23.18
C PHE A 254 1.76 -29.75 -23.90
N MET A 255 1.34 -28.49 -24.10
CA MET A 255 0.09 -28.18 -24.81
C MET A 255 0.07 -28.71 -26.25
N ILE A 256 1.20 -28.62 -26.96
CA ILE A 256 1.33 -29.18 -28.32
C ILE A 256 1.22 -30.71 -28.28
N LYS A 257 1.94 -31.37 -27.36
CA LYS A 257 1.89 -32.84 -27.19
C LYS A 257 0.49 -33.31 -26.83
N LYS A 258 -0.18 -32.62 -25.90
CA LYS A 258 -1.55 -32.91 -25.46
C LYS A 258 -2.54 -32.80 -26.61
N ALA A 259 -2.52 -31.69 -27.36
CA ALA A 259 -3.40 -31.52 -28.52
C ALA A 259 -3.18 -32.59 -29.60
N GLY A 260 -1.92 -32.98 -29.84
CA GLY A 260 -1.58 -34.06 -30.78
C GLY A 260 -2.10 -35.43 -30.31
N TYR A 261 -1.94 -35.74 -29.03
CA TYR A 261 -2.45 -36.95 -28.41
C TYR A 261 -3.99 -37.01 -28.45
N GLU A 262 -4.67 -35.93 -28.06
CA GLU A 262 -6.13 -35.84 -28.06
C GLU A 262 -6.72 -36.02 -29.47
N ARG A 263 -6.07 -35.45 -30.49
CA ARG A 263 -6.47 -35.66 -31.89
C ARG A 263 -6.37 -37.12 -32.30
N ARG A 264 -5.22 -37.77 -32.07
CA ARG A 264 -5.02 -39.19 -32.40
C ARG A 264 -5.98 -40.09 -31.64
N LEU A 265 -6.22 -39.80 -30.36
CA LEU A 265 -7.14 -40.57 -29.52
C LEU A 265 -8.57 -40.49 -30.05
N ALA A 266 -9.02 -39.30 -30.46
CA ALA A 266 -10.35 -39.11 -31.05
C ALA A 266 -10.50 -39.89 -32.37
N GLU A 267 -9.50 -39.81 -33.26
CA GLU A 267 -9.47 -40.56 -34.53
C GLU A 267 -9.50 -42.09 -34.28
N TYR A 268 -8.73 -42.55 -33.29
CA TYR A 268 -8.67 -43.97 -32.93
C TYR A 268 -10.00 -44.48 -32.37
N ARG A 269 -10.62 -43.75 -31.44
CA ARG A 269 -11.94 -44.06 -30.86
C ARG A 269 -13.02 -44.14 -31.94
N LEU A 270 -13.01 -43.21 -32.88
CA LEU A 270 -13.92 -43.24 -34.03
C LEU A 270 -13.72 -44.49 -34.89
N SER A 271 -12.47 -44.88 -35.16
CA SER A 271 -12.14 -46.08 -35.94
C SER A 271 -12.57 -47.38 -35.25
N LYS A 272 -12.54 -47.42 -33.92
CA LYS A 272 -12.92 -48.57 -33.09
C LYS A 272 -14.41 -48.58 -32.70
N LYS A 273 -15.11 -47.46 -32.89
CA LYS A 273 -16.50 -47.25 -32.44
C LYS A 273 -16.66 -47.50 -30.93
N ASP A 274 -15.65 -47.12 -30.16
CA ASP A 274 -15.62 -47.26 -28.71
C ASP A 274 -14.94 -46.03 -28.13
N ASP A 275 -15.64 -45.28 -27.29
CA ASP A 275 -15.12 -44.04 -26.69
C ASP A 275 -14.26 -44.28 -25.45
N THR A 276 -14.17 -45.53 -24.99
CA THR A 276 -13.41 -45.91 -23.79
C THR A 276 -11.99 -46.38 -24.10
N VAL A 277 -11.68 -46.72 -25.36
CA VAL A 277 -10.35 -47.20 -25.72
C VAL A 277 -9.30 -46.10 -25.61
N GLU A 278 -8.09 -46.50 -25.21
CA GLU A 278 -6.89 -45.67 -25.21
C GLU A 278 -6.01 -45.99 -26.43
N LEU A 279 -5.06 -45.10 -26.72
CA LEU A 279 -4.10 -45.32 -27.81
C LEU A 279 -3.13 -46.46 -27.43
N PRO A 280 -3.00 -47.52 -28.24
CA PRO A 280 -2.07 -48.61 -27.96
C PRO A 280 -0.62 -48.12 -27.94
N GLY A 281 0.09 -48.36 -26.83
CA GLY A 281 1.51 -48.01 -26.69
C GLY A 281 1.81 -46.52 -26.51
N GLU A 282 0.79 -45.67 -26.39
CA GLU A 282 0.95 -44.25 -26.05
C GLU A 282 0.29 -43.96 -24.69
N THR A 283 0.97 -43.19 -23.85
CA THR A 283 0.41 -42.67 -22.59
C THR A 283 -0.01 -41.21 -22.75
N ALA A 284 -1.07 -40.79 -22.06
CA ALA A 284 -1.47 -39.39 -22.02
C ALA A 284 -0.31 -38.50 -21.56
N PRO A 285 -0.03 -37.37 -22.24
CA PRO A 285 0.99 -36.43 -21.80
C PRO A 285 0.75 -35.98 -20.35
N VAL A 286 1.80 -35.96 -19.55
CA VAL A 286 1.77 -35.50 -18.15
C VAL A 286 2.23 -34.06 -18.07
N GLN A 287 1.55 -33.24 -17.26
CA GLN A 287 1.93 -31.85 -17.05
C GLN A 287 3.34 -31.78 -16.41
N PRO A 288 4.26 -30.98 -16.95
CA PRO A 288 5.59 -30.83 -16.36
C PRO A 288 5.50 -30.16 -14.98
N PRO A 289 6.38 -30.53 -14.04
CA PRO A 289 6.49 -29.81 -12.76
C PRO A 289 6.95 -28.37 -13.01
N GLU A 290 6.42 -27.43 -12.24
CA GLU A 290 6.84 -26.03 -12.28
C GLU A 290 8.13 -25.84 -11.46
N LEU A 291 9.11 -25.17 -12.07
CA LEU A 291 10.36 -24.80 -11.40
C LEU A 291 10.24 -23.45 -10.69
N ALA A 292 9.48 -22.52 -11.26
CA ALA A 292 9.31 -21.17 -10.73
C ALA A 292 8.31 -21.19 -9.57
N THR A 293 8.70 -20.56 -8.47
CA THR A 293 7.80 -20.31 -7.35
C THR A 293 6.81 -19.18 -7.67
N GLU A 294 5.73 -19.06 -6.89
CA GLU A 294 4.84 -17.89 -6.99
C GLU A 294 5.57 -16.57 -6.71
N ASN A 295 6.58 -16.59 -5.83
CA ASN A 295 7.41 -15.41 -5.59
C ASN A 295 8.26 -15.05 -6.81
N ASP A 296 8.81 -16.04 -7.53
CA ASP A 296 9.55 -15.80 -8.78
C ASP A 296 8.66 -15.10 -9.83
N LYS A 297 7.44 -15.61 -10.00
CA LYS A 297 6.46 -15.03 -10.94
C LYS A 297 6.09 -13.60 -10.53
N LYS A 298 5.85 -13.36 -9.23
CA LYS A 298 5.55 -12.04 -8.68
C LYS A 298 6.71 -11.06 -8.91
N LEU A 299 7.94 -11.43 -8.54
CA LEU A 299 9.12 -10.59 -8.71
C LEU A 299 9.34 -10.21 -10.17
N LEU A 300 9.21 -11.18 -11.08
CA LEU A 300 9.35 -10.93 -12.51
C LEU A 300 8.27 -9.98 -13.04
N MET A 301 7.01 -10.16 -12.63
CA MET A 301 5.89 -9.30 -13.01
C MET A 301 6.13 -7.84 -12.60
N HIS A 302 6.54 -7.63 -11.35
CA HIS A 302 6.90 -6.31 -10.82
C HIS A 302 8.09 -5.69 -11.58
N ALA A 303 9.16 -6.46 -11.80
CA ALA A 303 10.34 -5.98 -12.52
C ALA A 303 10.01 -5.59 -13.98
N GLN A 304 9.21 -6.39 -14.68
CA GLN A 304 8.76 -6.10 -16.04
C GLN A 304 7.89 -4.84 -16.11
N SER A 305 7.01 -4.64 -15.13
CA SER A 305 6.18 -3.43 -15.06
C SER A 305 7.04 -2.18 -14.92
N ARG A 306 8.02 -2.19 -14.01
CA ARG A 306 8.91 -1.05 -13.80
C ARG A 306 9.76 -0.77 -15.03
N ALA A 307 10.39 -1.79 -15.61
CA ALA A 307 11.21 -1.63 -16.80
C ALA A 307 10.42 -1.06 -17.98
N LYS A 308 9.15 -1.46 -18.14
CA LYS A 308 8.25 -0.91 -19.17
C LYS A 308 7.99 0.58 -18.93
N ASN A 309 7.63 0.96 -17.70
CA ASN A 309 7.33 2.36 -17.37
C ASN A 309 8.58 3.24 -17.43
N GLU A 310 9.72 2.75 -16.95
CA GLU A 310 11.00 3.45 -17.02
C GLU A 310 11.42 3.71 -18.47
N LYS A 311 11.28 2.72 -19.35
CA LYS A 311 11.51 2.92 -20.79
C LYS A 311 10.58 3.97 -21.42
N ASN A 312 9.32 4.01 -20.99
CA ASN A 312 8.30 4.85 -21.61
C ASN A 312 8.27 6.28 -21.07
N MET A 313 8.63 6.49 -19.81
CA MET A 313 8.50 7.78 -19.11
C MET A 313 9.64 8.11 -18.14
N SER A 314 10.74 7.37 -18.14
CA SER A 314 11.94 7.59 -17.30
C SER A 314 11.76 7.40 -15.79
N TYR A 315 10.59 6.94 -15.35
CA TYR A 315 10.32 6.63 -13.93
C TYR A 315 9.97 5.15 -13.75
N PRO A 316 10.54 4.47 -12.74
CA PRO A 316 10.24 3.07 -12.44
C PRO A 316 8.94 2.94 -11.62
N LEU A 317 7.84 3.50 -12.15
CA LEU A 317 6.50 3.23 -11.61
C LEU A 317 6.18 1.75 -11.78
N ASP A 318 5.70 1.13 -10.72
CA ASP A 318 5.25 -0.25 -10.74
C ASP A 318 3.71 -0.27 -10.79
N ASP A 319 3.12 -0.88 -11.82
CA ASP A 319 1.67 -0.94 -11.98
C ASP A 319 1.03 -1.75 -10.83
N TYR A 320 1.81 -2.60 -10.16
CA TYR A 320 1.40 -3.40 -9.02
C TYR A 320 1.84 -2.79 -7.67
N GLY A 321 2.52 -1.65 -7.71
CA GLY A 321 3.08 -0.97 -6.55
C GLY A 321 4.24 -1.70 -5.90
N ALA A 322 4.46 -1.46 -4.61
CA ALA A 322 5.59 -2.00 -3.88
C ALA A 322 5.54 -3.53 -3.74
N VAL A 323 6.74 -4.14 -3.81
CA VAL A 323 6.97 -5.56 -3.57
C VAL A 323 6.95 -5.84 -2.07
N GLY A 324 7.78 -5.12 -1.31
CA GLY A 324 7.89 -5.18 0.15
C GLY A 324 7.30 -3.94 0.83
N LYS A 325 6.86 -4.11 2.08
CA LYS A 325 6.26 -3.04 2.88
C LYS A 325 7.30 -2.17 3.56
N VAL A 326 6.89 -0.96 3.94
CA VAL A 326 7.71 -0.07 4.77
C VAL A 326 7.96 -0.72 6.13
N ARG A 327 9.22 -0.73 6.56
CA ARG A 327 9.66 -1.37 7.81
C ARG A 327 10.30 -0.38 8.76
N SER A 328 10.37 -0.73 10.04
CA SER A 328 11.14 0.05 11.01
C SER A 328 12.63 -0.03 10.69
N GLY A 329 13.28 1.12 10.70
CA GLY A 329 14.73 1.25 10.75
C GLY A 329 15.28 1.09 12.16
N ASN A 330 16.59 1.29 12.27
CA ASN A 330 17.29 1.11 13.53
C ASN A 330 17.36 2.37 14.39
N THR A 331 17.16 3.58 13.82
CA THR A 331 17.37 4.84 14.55
C THR A 331 16.09 5.65 14.81
N PRO A 332 15.98 6.33 15.97
CA PRO A 332 16.89 6.20 17.10
C PRO A 332 16.87 4.78 17.71
N LEU A 333 17.97 4.39 18.34
CA LEU A 333 18.03 3.21 19.21
C LEU A 333 17.18 3.45 20.46
N GLY A 334 16.69 2.39 21.10
CA GLY A 334 15.79 2.48 22.27
C GLY A 334 14.35 2.08 21.95
N PRO A 335 13.55 2.93 21.27
CA PRO A 335 12.12 2.71 21.04
C PRO A 335 11.82 1.40 20.29
N PRO A 336 10.63 0.81 20.26
CA PRO A 336 10.40 -0.46 19.55
C PRO A 336 10.72 -0.45 18.04
N LYS A 337 11.14 -1.60 17.46
CA LYS A 337 11.37 -1.79 16.00
C LYS A 337 10.09 -2.15 15.24
N GLN A 338 8.98 -1.53 15.60
CA GLN A 338 7.67 -1.77 15.00
C GLN A 338 6.81 -0.52 15.08
N GLN A 339 5.66 -0.52 14.42
CA GLN A 339 4.68 0.54 14.61
C GLN A 339 4.10 0.44 16.01
N MET A 340 3.95 1.58 16.67
CA MET A 340 3.18 1.73 17.90
C MET A 340 1.77 2.21 17.55
N LYS A 341 0.80 1.80 18.36
CA LYS A 341 -0.61 2.19 18.32
C LYS A 341 -0.86 3.29 19.33
N PHE A 342 -1.42 4.40 18.86
CA PHE A 342 -1.82 5.54 19.67
C PHE A 342 -3.33 5.68 19.60
N LYS A 343 -3.96 5.86 20.76
CA LYS A 343 -5.41 6.03 20.90
C LYS A 343 -5.68 7.17 21.85
N LYS A 344 -6.79 7.88 21.61
CA LYS A 344 -7.20 9.01 22.44
C LYS A 344 -7.27 8.63 23.91
N GLY A 345 -6.54 9.38 24.75
CA GLY A 345 -6.53 9.19 26.20
C GLY A 345 -5.94 7.87 26.70
N LEU A 346 -5.21 7.12 25.86
CA LEU A 346 -4.55 5.87 26.23
C LEU A 346 -3.04 5.95 25.95
N PRO A 347 -2.20 5.30 26.76
CA PRO A 347 -0.77 5.21 26.47
C PRO A 347 -0.52 4.46 25.17
N ALA A 348 0.61 4.77 24.51
CA ALA A 348 1.03 4.08 23.29
C ALA A 348 1.28 2.59 23.56
N GLN A 349 0.87 1.74 22.62
CA GLN A 349 1.00 0.29 22.73
C GLN A 349 1.71 -0.31 21.50
N PRO A 350 2.43 -1.43 21.64
CA PRO A 350 3.04 -2.11 20.50
C PRO A 350 2.05 -2.66 19.44
#